data_AF-A0A368A2D4-F1
#
_entry.id   AF-A0A368A2D4-F1
#
_cell.length_a   1.000
_cell.length_b   1.000
_cell.length_c   1.000
_cell.angle_alpha   90.00
_cell.angle_beta   90.00
_cell.angle_gamma   90.00
#
_symmetry.space_group_name_H-M   'P 1'
#
loop_
_entity.id
_entity.type
_entity.pdbx_description
1 polymer ?
#
loop_
_entity_poly.entity_id
_entity_poly.type
_entity_poly.pdbx_seq_one_letter_code
_entity_poly.pdbx_strand_id
1 'polypeptide(L)'
;MRAKSRRYIKLLKIQNLIRMRDHIEIEMSRRDLITIENENNYLRALMEKGSKVDFIDSVLLCRRLERNRHNESILQAKIVHGIKALLRILGRCDILKNKQREAQYQEECKEFATMLEEYIAARCQNFPHAKSSFIPVSLKFDQL
;
A
#
# COMPACT_ATOMS: atom_id res chain seq x y z
N MET A 1 -4.38 -9.17 24.98
CA MET A 1 -5.31 -8.85 23.87
C MET A 1 -4.54 -8.24 22.68
N ARG A 2 -3.91 -9.01 21.78
CA ARG A 2 -3.11 -8.45 20.63
C ARG A 2 -3.60 -8.88 19.24
N ALA A 3 -4.78 -9.48 19.16
CA ALA A 3 -5.25 -10.14 17.95
C ALA A 3 -5.62 -9.16 16.83
N LYS A 4 -6.14 -7.97 17.17
CA LYS A 4 -6.58 -6.96 16.19
C LYS A 4 -5.39 -6.26 15.54
N SER A 5 -4.41 -5.80 16.32
CA SER A 5 -3.16 -5.24 15.80
C SER A 5 -2.42 -6.24 14.86
N ARG A 6 -2.28 -7.49 15.29
CA ARG A 6 -1.65 -8.56 14.48
C ARG A 6 -2.40 -8.82 13.17
N ARG A 7 -3.73 -8.71 13.16
CA ARG A 7 -4.53 -8.85 11.92
C ARG A 7 -4.21 -7.75 10.92
N TYR A 8 -4.12 -6.49 11.36
CA TYR A 8 -3.77 -5.38 10.47
C TYR A 8 -2.35 -5.48 9.92
N ILE A 9 -1.39 -5.97 10.72
CA ILE A 9 -0.03 -6.28 10.24
C ILE A 9 -0.06 -7.29 9.09
N LYS A 10 -0.82 -8.39 9.23
CA LYS A 10 -0.95 -9.40 8.17
C LYS A 10 -1.57 -8.81 6.90
N LEU A 11 -2.64 -8.03 7.03
CA LEU A 11 -3.28 -7.37 5.90
C LEU A 11 -2.33 -6.39 5.21
N LEU A 12 -1.55 -5.62 5.97
CA LEU A 12 -0.57 -4.69 5.42
C LEU A 12 0.54 -5.43 4.65
N LYS A 13 1.03 -6.56 5.18
CA LYS A 13 1.99 -7.42 4.46
C LYS A 13 1.43 -7.88 3.11
N ILE A 14 0.18 -8.37 3.09
CA ILE A 14 -0.48 -8.82 1.86
C ILE A 14 -0.60 -7.65 0.85
N GLN A 15 -1.07 -6.48 1.30
CA GLN A 15 -1.20 -5.31 0.40
C GLN A 15 0.16 -4.87 -0.16
N ASN A 16 1.23 -4.92 0.64
CA ASN A 16 2.58 -4.61 0.18
C ASN A 16 3.09 -5.60 -0.88
N LEU A 17 2.79 -6.90 -0.72
CA LEU A 17 3.15 -7.90 -1.73
C LEU A 17 2.41 -7.66 -3.05
N ILE A 18 1.11 -7.37 -2.99
CA ILE A 18 0.31 -6.99 -4.17
C ILE A 18 0.90 -5.74 -4.83
N ARG A 19 1.25 -4.71 -4.04
CA ARG A 19 1.90 -3.49 -4.53
C ARG A 19 3.20 -3.77 -5.27
N MET A 20 4.04 -4.66 -4.74
CA MET A 20 5.31 -5.04 -5.39
C MET A 20 5.07 -5.76 -6.70
N ARG A 21 4.14 -6.72 -6.73
CA ARG A 21 3.76 -7.44 -7.96
C ARG A 21 3.28 -6.45 -9.03
N ASP A 22 2.32 -5.59 -8.70
CA ASP A 22 1.73 -4.65 -9.66
C ASP A 22 2.78 -3.65 -10.19
N HIS A 23 3.74 -3.24 -9.35
CA HIS A 23 4.88 -2.44 -9.80
C HIS A 23 5.75 -3.19 -10.81
N ILE A 24 6.06 -4.47 -10.57
CA ILE A 24 6.83 -5.30 -11.51
C ILE A 24 6.10 -5.44 -12.84
N GLU A 25 4.79 -5.68 -12.83
CA GLU A 25 3.98 -5.82 -14.05
C GLU A 25 3.97 -4.53 -14.90
N ILE A 26 3.92 -3.36 -14.25
CA ILE A 26 4.03 -2.06 -14.94
C ILE A 26 5.42 -1.89 -15.57
N GLU A 27 6.49 -2.21 -14.83
CA GLU A 27 7.85 -2.11 -15.35
C GLU A 27 8.10 -3.07 -16.51
N MET A 28 7.55 -4.29 -16.46
CA MET A 28 7.58 -5.20 -17.60
C MET A 28 6.87 -4.60 -18.81
N SER A 29 5.67 -4.07 -18.63
CA SER A 29 4.90 -3.44 -19.72
C SER A 29 5.65 -2.24 -20.32
N ARG A 30 6.39 -1.48 -19.51
CA ARG A 30 7.25 -0.37 -19.98
C ARG A 30 8.43 -0.87 -20.81
N ARG A 31 9.06 -1.98 -20.44
CA ARG A 31 10.13 -2.60 -21.24
C ARG A 31 9.61 -3.13 -22.56
N ASP A 32 8.42 -3.71 -22.58
CA ASP A 32 7.78 -4.17 -23.81
C ASP A 32 7.51 -2.99 -24.76
N LEU A 33 7.09 -1.83 -24.23
CA LEU A 33 6.94 -0.60 -25.03
C LEU A 33 8.26 -0.15 -25.66
N ILE A 34 9.35 -0.13 -24.89
CA ILE A 34 10.69 0.22 -25.41
C ILE A 34 11.10 -0.75 -26.52
N THR A 35 10.80 -2.04 -26.36
CA THR A 35 11.08 -3.06 -27.38
C THR A 35 10.31 -2.80 -28.67
N ILE A 36 9.02 -2.48 -28.57
CA ILE A 36 8.17 -2.11 -29.70
C ILE A 36 8.67 -0.83 -30.37
N GLU A 37 9.11 0.17 -29.60
CA GLU A 37 9.66 1.42 -30.12
C GLU A 37 10.94 1.19 -30.92
N ASN A 38 11.86 0.38 -30.38
CA ASN A 38 13.08 -0.02 -31.08
C ASN A 38 12.78 -0.77 -32.39
N GLU A 39 11.81 -1.68 -32.36
CA GLU A 39 11.36 -2.40 -33.55
C GLU A 39 10.74 -1.43 -34.58
N ASN A 40 9.88 -0.51 -34.15
CA ASN A 40 9.27 0.49 -35.02
C ASN A 40 10.33 1.36 -35.70
N ASN A 41 11.35 1.78 -34.96
CA ASN A 41 12.48 2.55 -35.52
C ASN A 41 13.26 1.73 -36.55
N TYR A 42 13.50 0.46 -36.28
CA TYR A 42 14.14 -0.46 -37.23
C TYR A 42 13.29 -0.66 -38.49
N LEU A 43 11.98 -0.91 -38.35
CA LEU A 43 11.06 -1.10 -39.47
C LEU A 43 10.96 0.16 -40.35
N ARG A 44 10.91 1.36 -39.74
CA ARG A 44 10.95 2.63 -40.48
C ARG A 44 12.26 2.80 -41.25
N ALA A 45 13.39 2.53 -40.62
CA ALA A 45 14.70 2.58 -41.29
C ALA A 45 14.80 1.59 -42.45
N LEU A 46 14.17 0.41 -42.33
CA LEU A 46 14.06 -0.55 -43.43
C LEU A 46 13.19 -0.03 -44.57
N MET A 47 12.07 0.64 -44.29
CA MET A 47 11.24 1.26 -45.34
C MET A 47 12.00 2.36 -46.09
N GLU A 48 12.73 3.22 -45.36
CA GLU A 48 13.53 4.30 -45.95
C GLU A 48 14.68 3.78 -46.82
N LYS A 49 15.36 2.71 -46.38
CA LYS A 49 16.47 2.09 -47.13
C LYS A 49 15.99 1.15 -48.24
N GLY A 50 14.88 0.45 -48.01
CA GLY A 50 14.27 -0.52 -48.92
C GLY A 50 13.58 0.10 -50.13
N SER A 51 13.32 1.41 -50.10
CA SER A 51 13.00 2.21 -51.30
C SER A 51 13.99 2.03 -52.47
N LYS A 52 15.17 1.44 -52.23
CA LYS A 52 16.23 1.20 -53.23
C LYS A 52 16.45 -0.29 -53.58
N VAL A 53 15.71 -1.23 -52.97
CA VAL A 53 15.95 -2.68 -53.11
C VAL A 53 14.62 -3.44 -53.23
N ASP A 54 14.37 -4.07 -54.38
CA ASP A 54 13.10 -4.73 -54.75
C ASP A 54 12.68 -5.93 -53.87
N PHE A 55 13.53 -6.37 -52.94
CA PHE A 55 13.27 -7.56 -52.11
C PHE A 55 12.48 -7.26 -50.83
N ILE A 56 12.29 -5.98 -50.46
CA ILE A 56 11.60 -5.61 -49.22
C ILE A 56 10.10 -5.42 -49.48
N ASP A 57 9.28 -6.34 -48.98
CA ASP A 57 7.81 -6.25 -49.04
C ASP A 57 7.29 -5.14 -48.11
N SER A 58 6.93 -4.01 -48.70
CA SER A 58 6.38 -2.85 -48.00
C SER A 58 5.03 -3.13 -47.33
N VAL A 59 4.22 -4.04 -47.88
CA VAL A 59 2.92 -4.43 -47.32
C VAL A 59 3.13 -5.20 -46.02
N LEU A 60 4.12 -6.08 -45.98
CA LEU A 60 4.49 -6.83 -44.77
C LEU A 60 4.98 -5.88 -43.66
N LEU A 61 5.82 -4.90 -43.99
CA LEU A 61 6.31 -3.89 -43.04
C LEU A 61 5.17 -3.04 -42.47
N CYS A 62 4.26 -2.55 -43.32
CA CYS A 62 3.08 -1.80 -42.90
C CYS A 62 2.20 -2.61 -41.93
N ARG A 63 1.90 -3.87 -42.26
CA ARG A 63 1.12 -4.76 -41.37
C ARG A 63 1.79 -4.97 -40.01
N ARG A 64 3.12 -5.05 -39.98
CA ARG A 64 3.88 -5.21 -38.73
C ARG A 64 3.84 -3.94 -37.88
N LEU A 65 3.98 -2.76 -38.50
CA LEU A 65 3.82 -1.47 -37.84
C LEU A 65 2.41 -1.28 -37.27
N GLU A 66 1.37 -1.69 -37.98
CA GLU A 66 -0.01 -1.64 -37.48
C GLU A 66 -0.22 -2.54 -36.25
N ARG A 67 0.31 -3.77 -36.28
CA ARG A 67 0.29 -4.67 -35.10
C ARG A 67 1.03 -4.06 -33.93
N ASN A 68 2.19 -3.45 -34.17
CA ASN A 68 2.97 -2.78 -33.14
C ASN A 68 2.19 -1.61 -32.53
N ARG A 69 1.54 -0.78 -33.33
CA ARG A 69 0.65 0.29 -32.85
C ARG A 69 -0.49 -0.24 -31.98
N HIS A 70 -1.10 -1.36 -32.37
CA HIS A 70 -2.16 -1.99 -31.59
C HIS A 70 -1.63 -2.50 -30.24
N ASN A 71 -0.50 -3.19 -30.24
CA ASN A 71 0.15 -3.69 -29.03
C ASN A 71 0.59 -2.56 -28.10
N GLU A 72 1.11 -1.46 -28.66
CA GLU A 72 1.49 -0.26 -27.93
C GLU A 72 0.28 0.32 -27.18
N SER A 73 -0.86 0.47 -27.86
CA SER A 73 -2.10 0.95 -27.23
C SER A 73 -2.56 0.03 -26.10
N ILE A 74 -2.46 -1.29 -26.26
CA ILE A 74 -2.82 -2.26 -25.21
C ILE A 74 -1.88 -2.10 -23.99
N LEU A 75 -0.58 -2.00 -24.23
CA LEU A 75 0.41 -1.85 -23.16
C LEU A 75 0.26 -0.53 -22.42
N GLN A 76 0.01 0.57 -23.12
CA GLN A 76 -0.28 1.88 -22.52
C GLN A 76 -1.53 1.81 -21.63
N ALA A 77 -2.61 1.17 -22.11
CA ALA A 77 -3.82 0.98 -21.32
C ALA A 77 -3.56 0.13 -20.06
N LYS A 78 -2.76 -0.95 -20.17
CA LYS A 78 -2.32 -1.78 -19.04
C LYS A 78 -1.53 -0.96 -18.01
N ILE A 79 -0.58 -0.14 -18.45
CA ILE A 79 0.22 0.72 -17.56
C ILE A 79 -0.68 1.71 -16.82
N VAL A 80 -1.58 2.41 -17.53
CA VAL A 80 -2.51 3.36 -16.91
C VAL A 80 -3.41 2.68 -15.90
N HIS A 81 -3.93 1.49 -16.23
CA HIS A 81 -4.74 0.70 -15.31
C HIS A 81 -3.94 0.26 -14.07
N GLY A 82 -2.72 -0.24 -14.27
CA GLY A 82 -1.81 -0.65 -13.19
C GLY A 82 -1.47 0.51 -12.25
N ILE A 83 -1.17 1.70 -12.78
CA ILE A 83 -0.91 2.90 -11.97
C ILE A 83 -2.13 3.25 -11.11
N LYS A 84 -3.34 3.23 -11.70
CA LYS A 84 -4.58 3.48 -10.94
C LYS A 84 -4.80 2.43 -9.85
N ALA A 85 -4.47 1.17 -10.10
CA ALA A 85 -4.55 0.11 -9.10
C ALA A 85 -3.54 0.32 -7.95
N LEU A 86 -2.29 0.68 -8.28
CA LEU A 86 -1.25 1.00 -7.30
C LEU A 86 -1.66 2.15 -6.37
N LEU A 87 -2.23 3.23 -6.91
CA LEU A 87 -2.71 4.36 -6.12
C LEU A 87 -3.80 3.92 -5.12
N ARG A 88 -4.71 3.04 -5.53
CA ARG A 88 -5.73 2.48 -4.63
C ARG A 88 -5.12 1.60 -3.54
N ILE A 89 -4.10 0.81 -3.88
CA ILE A 89 -3.39 -0.04 -2.91
C ILE A 89 -2.66 0.82 -1.88
N LEU A 90 -2.00 1.91 -2.32
CA LEU A 90 -1.36 2.86 -1.42
C LEU A 90 -2.36 3.44 -0.42
N GLY A 91 -3.52 3.92 -0.90
CA GLY A 91 -4.58 4.40 -0.01
C GLY A 91 -5.06 3.34 0.98
N ARG A 92 -5.21 2.08 0.55
CA ARG A 92 -5.55 0.96 1.45
C ARG A 92 -4.45 0.70 2.49
N CYS A 93 -3.18 0.76 2.11
CA CYS A 93 -2.06 0.61 3.03
C CYS A 93 -2.08 1.69 4.11
N ASP A 94 -2.36 2.95 3.75
CA ASP A 94 -2.40 4.05 4.71
C ASP A 94 -3.57 3.90 5.69
N ILE A 95 -4.75 3.51 5.20
CA ILE A 95 -5.90 3.19 6.07
C ILE A 95 -5.55 2.04 7.03
N LEU A 96 -4.89 0.98 6.55
CA LEU A 96 -4.50 -0.16 7.39
C LEU A 96 -3.45 0.22 8.43
N LYS A 97 -2.47 1.07 8.07
CA LYS A 97 -1.48 1.60 9.02
C LYS A 97 -2.15 2.42 10.12
N ASN A 98 -3.12 3.26 9.77
CA ASN A 98 -3.87 4.04 10.75
C ASN A 98 -4.65 3.14 11.70
N LYS A 99 -5.40 2.16 11.16
CA LYS A 99 -6.13 1.17 11.97
C LYS A 99 -5.22 0.31 12.84
N GLN A 100 -4.02 -0.02 12.36
CA GLN A 100 -3.02 -0.72 13.16
C GLN A 100 -2.58 0.11 14.36
N ARG A 101 -2.22 1.38 14.15
CA ARG A 101 -1.79 2.30 15.22
C ARG A 101 -2.89 2.51 16.25
N GLU A 102 -4.12 2.73 15.80
CA GLU A 102 -5.27 2.89 16.69
C GLU A 102 -5.53 1.62 17.52
N ALA A 103 -5.45 0.44 16.89
CA ALA A 103 -5.59 -0.82 17.61
C ALA A 103 -4.47 -1.04 18.63
N GLN A 104 -3.22 -0.69 18.29
CA GLN A 104 -2.09 -0.78 19.24
C GLN A 104 -2.31 0.14 20.44
N TYR A 105 -2.68 1.40 20.20
CA TYR A 105 -2.97 2.35 21.26
C TYR A 105 -4.10 1.87 22.19
N GLN A 106 -5.20 1.37 21.63
CA GLN A 106 -6.31 0.81 22.44
C GLN A 106 -5.88 -0.42 23.25
N GLU A 107 -5.00 -1.25 22.70
CA GLU A 107 -4.45 -2.41 23.41
C GLU A 107 -3.55 -1.96 24.57
N GLU A 108 -2.70 -0.96 24.37
CA GLU A 108 -1.82 -0.36 25.40
C GLU A 108 -2.61 0.33 26.52
N CYS A 109 -3.62 1.14 26.19
CA CYS A 109 -4.48 1.78 27.20
C CYS A 109 -5.21 0.75 28.07
N LYS A 110 -5.63 -0.38 27.50
CA LYS A 110 -6.26 -1.46 28.26
C LYS A 110 -5.26 -2.18 29.16
N GLU A 111 -4.08 -2.51 28.65
CA GLU A 111 -3.00 -3.11 29.44
C GLU A 111 -2.63 -2.19 30.63
N PHE A 112 -2.57 -0.88 30.41
CA PHE A 112 -2.30 0.10 31.48
C PHE A 112 -3.45 0.23 32.49
N ALA A 113 -4.71 0.29 32.04
CA ALA A 113 -5.87 0.35 32.92
C ALA A 113 -5.96 -0.89 33.83
N THR A 114 -5.76 -2.09 33.26
CA THR A 114 -5.73 -3.33 34.04
C THR A 114 -4.61 -3.34 35.09
N MET A 115 -3.41 -2.84 34.74
CA MET A 115 -2.31 -2.71 35.71
C MET A 115 -2.66 -1.77 36.87
N LEU A 116 -3.32 -0.63 36.59
CA LEU A 116 -3.75 0.30 37.63
C LEU A 116 -4.83 -0.31 38.54
N GLU A 117 -5.79 -1.02 37.96
CA GLU A 117 -6.84 -1.73 38.71
C GLU A 117 -6.22 -2.79 39.63
N GLU A 118 -5.28 -3.60 39.13
CA GLU A 118 -4.54 -4.59 39.92
C GLU A 118 -3.75 -3.94 41.05
N TYR A 119 -3.07 -2.82 40.78
CA TYR A 119 -2.32 -2.08 41.80
C TYR A 119 -3.22 -1.53 42.92
N ILE A 120 -4.36 -0.92 42.56
CA ILE A 120 -5.33 -0.40 43.53
C ILE A 120 -5.92 -1.55 44.34
N ALA A 121 -6.35 -2.65 43.69
CA ALA A 121 -6.90 -3.82 44.37
C ALA A 121 -5.91 -4.42 45.36
N ALA A 122 -4.64 -4.59 44.98
CA ALA A 122 -3.59 -5.07 45.86
C ALA A 122 -3.36 -4.12 47.06
N ARG A 123 -3.40 -2.80 46.84
CA ARG A 123 -3.25 -1.82 47.92
C ARG A 123 -4.44 -1.82 48.88
N CYS A 124 -5.67 -2.00 48.38
CA CYS A 124 -6.87 -2.09 49.21
C CYS A 124 -6.95 -3.39 50.01
N GLN A 125 -6.46 -4.52 49.48
CA GLN A 125 -6.43 -5.80 50.20
C GLN A 125 -5.37 -5.82 51.32
N ASN A 126 -4.27 -5.10 51.16
CA ASN A 126 -3.18 -5.02 52.16
C ASN A 126 -3.49 -4.08 53.35
N PHE A 127 -4.67 -3.44 53.39
CA PHE A 127 -5.12 -2.64 54.54
C PHE A 127 -6.53 -3.08 55.00
N PRO A 128 -6.67 -4.08 55.90
CA PRO A 128 -7.98 -4.49 56.40
C PRO A 128 -8.59 -3.48 57.39
N HIS A 129 -7.82 -2.53 57.91
CA HIS A 129 -8.30 -1.55 58.89
C HIS A 129 -7.57 -0.21 58.78
N ALA A 130 -8.06 0.69 57.92
CA ALA A 130 -8.02 2.11 58.25
C ALA A 130 -9.41 2.45 58.81
N LYS A 131 -9.57 2.30 60.14
CA LYS A 131 -10.72 2.86 60.85
C LYS A 131 -10.87 4.31 60.42
N SER A 132 -12.11 4.68 60.12
CA SER A 132 -12.56 6.06 59.92
C SER A 132 -11.88 7.01 60.90
N SER A 133 -10.93 7.80 60.42
CA SER A 133 -10.55 9.06 61.04
C SER A 133 -9.71 9.83 60.03
N PHE A 134 -10.01 11.13 59.97
CA PHE A 134 -9.41 12.15 59.10
C PHE A 134 -9.93 12.18 57.66
N ILE A 135 -11.07 12.85 57.51
CA ILE A 135 -11.27 13.81 56.44
C ILE A 135 -10.47 15.07 56.84
N PRO A 136 -9.37 15.45 56.17
CA PRO A 136 -8.92 16.82 56.19
C PRO A 136 -9.71 17.57 55.12
N VAL A 137 -10.53 18.50 55.58
CA VAL A 137 -11.11 19.58 54.81
C VAL A 137 -10.00 20.30 54.05
N SER A 138 -9.99 20.22 52.72
CA SER A 138 -9.65 21.32 51.77
C SER A 138 -9.10 20.78 50.45
N LEU A 139 -10.01 20.52 49.51
CA LEU A 139 -9.77 20.80 48.09
C LEU A 139 -11.07 21.40 47.56
N LYS A 140 -11.27 22.69 47.88
CA LYS A 140 -12.23 23.52 47.15
C LYS A 140 -11.78 23.50 45.70
N PHE A 141 -12.60 22.92 44.83
CA PHE A 141 -12.56 23.23 43.42
C PHE A 141 -12.97 24.69 43.29
N ASP A 142 -11.99 25.57 43.08
CA ASP A 142 -12.27 26.87 42.52
C ASP A 142 -12.76 26.64 41.08
N GLN A 143 -14.06 26.80 40.90
CA GLN A 143 -14.66 27.08 39.61
C GLN A 143 -14.17 28.47 39.20
N LEU A 144 -13.43 28.55 38.10
CA LEU A 144 -13.46 29.63 37.11
C LEU A 144 -12.82 29.11 35.81
#